data_AF-A0A7W2AI40-F1
#
_entry.id   AF-A0A7W2AI40-F1
#
_cell.length_a   1.000
_cell.length_b   1.000
_cell.length_c   1.000
_cell.angle_alpha   90.00
_cell.angle_beta   90.00
_cell.angle_gamma   90.00
#
_symmetry.space_group_name_H-M   'P 1'
#
loop_
_entity.id
_entity.type
_entity.pdbx_description
1 polymer ?
#
loop_
_entity_poly.entity_id
_entity_poly.type
_entity_poly.pdbx_seq_one_letter_code
_entity_poly.pdbx_strand_id
1 'polypeptide(L)'
;MNEQMKQIGMMPLIPGEAYEIQLTKYHSCYLWKEGNGTWTAWRASWKREKNKDGGEGTLIPTPQKEKTMAENASFNYAFSRLKDYVVWFKGSRRK
;
A
#
# COMPACT_ATOMS: atom_id res chain seq x y z
N MET A 1 10.91 6.03 -13.00
CA MET A 1 10.15 5.78 -11.75
C MET A 1 8.64 5.83 -11.98
N ASN A 2 8.06 6.96 -12.41
CA ASN A 2 6.60 7.09 -12.59
C ASN A 2 5.98 6.10 -13.61
N GLU A 3 6.69 5.71 -14.65
CA GLU A 3 6.16 4.74 -15.64
C GLU A 3 5.99 3.33 -15.06
N GLN A 4 6.96 2.85 -14.28
CA GLN A 4 6.90 1.54 -13.60
C GLN A 4 5.76 1.49 -12.58
N MET A 5 5.56 2.58 -11.84
CA MET A 5 4.46 2.73 -10.88
C MET A 5 3.10 2.65 -11.58
N LYS A 6 2.95 3.37 -12.69
CA LYS A 6 1.73 3.36 -13.51
C LYS A 6 1.41 1.97 -14.05
N GLN A 7 2.42 1.17 -14.45
CA GLN A 7 2.21 -0.18 -14.98
C GLN A 7 1.47 -1.12 -14.02
N ILE A 8 1.65 -0.95 -12.70
CA ILE A 8 0.95 -1.78 -11.71
C ILE A 8 -0.28 -1.10 -11.10
N GLY A 9 -0.57 0.14 -11.49
CA GLY A 9 -1.69 0.94 -11.00
C GLY A 9 -1.42 1.66 -9.68
N MET A 10 -0.15 1.96 -9.36
CA MET A 10 0.18 2.82 -8.23
C MET A 10 -0.10 4.28 -8.55
N MET A 11 -0.72 4.98 -7.60
CA MET A 11 -0.99 6.41 -7.63
C MET A 11 -0.04 7.14 -6.68
N PRO A 12 0.50 8.32 -7.07
CA PRO A 12 1.26 9.15 -6.15
C PRO A 12 0.33 9.70 -5.06
N LEU A 13 0.68 9.48 -3.79
CA LEU A 13 0.07 10.16 -2.65
C LEU A 13 0.76 11.49 -2.38
N ILE A 14 2.09 11.44 -2.38
CA ILE A 14 2.96 12.61 -2.28
C ILE A 14 3.93 12.51 -3.45
N PRO A 15 3.91 13.46 -4.41
CA PRO A 15 4.73 13.38 -5.61
C PRO A 15 6.21 13.15 -5.29
N GLY A 16 6.74 11.99 -5.70
CA GLY A 16 8.15 11.62 -5.51
C GLY A 16 8.52 11.04 -4.14
N GLU A 17 7.60 11.02 -3.18
CA GLU A 17 7.86 10.54 -1.81
C GLU A 17 7.01 9.34 -1.42
N ALA A 18 5.76 9.27 -1.89
CA ALA A 18 4.85 8.24 -1.48
C ALA A 18 3.91 7.82 -2.60
N TYR A 19 3.70 6.51 -2.71
CA TYR A 19 2.81 5.91 -3.69
C TYR A 19 1.93 4.87 -3.04
N GLU A 20 0.68 4.79 -3.48
CA GLU A 20 -0.31 3.83 -3.02
C GLU A 20 -0.85 3.01 -4.19
N ILE A 21 -1.12 1.74 -3.94
CA ILE A 21 -2.05 0.96 -4.74
C ILE A 21 -3.15 0.41 -3.86
N GLN A 22 -4.39 0.74 -4.19
CA GLN A 22 -5.55 0.15 -3.53
C GLN A 22 -5.82 -1.24 -4.10
N LEU A 23 -5.81 -2.25 -3.23
CA LEU A 23 -6.06 -3.65 -3.58
C LEU A 23 -7.53 -4.03 -3.42
N THR A 24 -8.19 -3.45 -2.41
CA THR A 24 -9.63 -3.52 -2.18
C THR A 24 -10.10 -2.26 -1.47
N LYS A 25 -11.42 -2.14 -1.28
CA LYS A 25 -12.02 -1.13 -0.39
C LYS A 25 -11.34 -1.02 0.98
N TYR A 26 -10.78 -2.11 1.52
CA TYR A 26 -10.20 -2.14 2.87
C TYR A 26 -8.71 -2.47 2.92
N HIS A 27 -8.02 -2.60 1.78
CA HIS A 27 -6.61 -2.97 1.77
C HIS A 27 -5.85 -2.17 0.72
N SER A 28 -4.69 -1.67 1.11
CA SER A 28 -3.79 -0.91 0.27
C SER A 28 -2.34 -1.37 0.47
N CYS A 29 -1.48 -1.08 -0.50
CA CYS A 29 -0.04 -1.17 -0.35
C CYS A 29 0.61 0.17 -0.62
N TYR A 30 1.67 0.45 0.10
CA TYR A 30 2.37 1.71 0.08
C TYR A 30 3.85 1.49 -0.22
N LEU A 31 4.41 2.42 -0.97
CA LEU A 31 5.83 2.57 -1.18
C LEU A 31 6.22 3.99 -0.75
N TRP A 32 7.02 4.09 0.30
CA TRP A 32 7.36 5.34 0.97
C TRP A 32 8.86 5.60 0.92
N LYS A 33 9.25 6.84 0.63
CA LYS A 33 10.64 7.29 0.66
C LYS A 33 10.98 7.80 2.05
N GLU A 34 11.99 7.20 2.65
CA GLU A 34 12.49 7.56 3.96
C GLU A 34 13.43 8.78 3.88
N GLY A 35 13.60 9.50 5.00
CA GLY A 35 14.45 10.69 5.06
C GLY A 35 15.94 10.44 4.75
N ASN A 36 16.39 9.18 4.87
CA ASN A 36 17.74 8.74 4.51
C ASN A 36 17.89 8.39 3.00
N GLY A 37 16.85 8.62 2.18
CA GLY A 37 16.84 8.33 0.75
C GLY A 37 16.52 6.89 0.37
N THR A 38 16.28 6.01 1.36
CA THR A 38 15.83 4.63 1.13
C THR A 38 14.31 4.55 0.97
N TRP A 39 13.81 3.34 0.69
CA TRP A 39 12.40 3.08 0.44
C TRP A 39 11.87 1.93 1.30
N THR A 40 10.66 2.13 1.82
CA THR A 40 9.93 1.15 2.62
C THR A 40 8.63 0.79 1.90
N ALA A 41 8.42 -0.51 1.69
CA ALA A 41 7.20 -1.05 1.12
C ALA A 41 6.41 -1.80 2.19
N TRP A 42 5.12 -1.49 2.34
CA TRP A 42 4.28 -2.11 3.36
C TRP A 42 2.82 -2.20 2.91
N ARG A 43 2.08 -3.13 3.53
CA ARG A 43 0.64 -3.29 3.32
C ARG A 43 -0.13 -2.75 4.51
N ALA A 44 -1.34 -2.28 4.25
CA ALA A 44 -2.24 -1.76 5.26
C ALA A 44 -3.67 -2.23 5.06
N SER A 45 -4.41 -2.25 6.18
CA SER A 45 -5.87 -2.32 6.15
C SER A 45 -6.51 -1.03 6.65
N TRP A 46 -7.69 -0.76 6.11
CA TRP A 46 -8.56 0.32 6.55
C TRP A 46 -9.63 -0.26 7.47
N LYS A 47 -9.60 0.15 8.74
CA LYS A 47 -10.62 -0.25 9.72
C LYS A 47 -11.81 0.69 9.62
N ARG A 48 -13.01 0.18 9.94
CA ARG A 48 -14.18 1.00 10.24
C ARG A 48 -14.29 1.13 11.76
N GLU A 49 -14.45 2.35 12.25
CA GLU A 49 -14.88 2.57 13.63
C GLU A 49 -16.37 2.27 13.69
N LYS A 50 -16.79 1.24 14.44
CA LYS A 50 -18.22 0.96 14.60
C LYS A 50 -18.87 2.14 15.32
N ASN A 51 -19.91 2.70 14.72
CA ASN A 51 -20.76 3.64 15.45
C ASN A 51 -21.38 2.90 16.65
N LYS A 52 -21.50 3.59 17.78
CA LYS A 52 -22.07 3.02 19.03
C LYS A 52 -23.47 2.43 18.83
N ASP A 53 -24.15 2.83 17.76
CA ASP A 53 -25.51 2.42 17.41
C ASP A 53 -25.57 1.20 16.45
N GLY A 54 -24.44 0.57 16.13
CA GLY A 54 -24.40 -0.65 15.31
C GLY A 54 -24.56 -0.43 13.79
N GLY A 55 -24.65 0.81 13.33
CA GLY A 55 -24.69 1.17 11.91
C GLY A 55 -23.35 1.03 11.16
N GLU A 56 -23.35 1.30 9.84
CA GLU A 56 -22.12 1.36 9.05
C GLU A 56 -21.17 2.43 9.63
N GLY A 57 -20.05 1.97 10.18
CA GLY A 57 -19.03 2.80 10.77
C GLY A 57 -18.23 3.62 9.77
N THR A 58 -17.74 4.78 10.20
CA THR A 58 -16.82 5.62 9.42
C THR A 58 -15.48 4.91 9.25
N LEU A 59 -14.86 5.01 8.06
CA LEU A 59 -13.50 4.52 7.88
C LEU A 59 -12.54 5.34 8.74
N ILE A 60 -11.72 4.66 9.54
CA ILE A 60 -10.65 5.31 10.29
C ILE A 60 -9.72 5.96 9.25
N PRO A 61 -9.44 7.27 9.36
CA PRO A 61 -8.71 8.01 8.33
C PRO A 61 -7.23 7.59 8.22
N THR A 62 -6.77 6.73 9.12
CA THR A 62 -5.39 6.26 9.18
C THR A 62 -5.29 4.79 8.80
N PRO A 63 -4.58 4.44 7.72
CA PRO A 63 -4.33 3.06 7.35
C PRO A 63 -3.52 2.36 8.45
N GLN A 64 -3.91 1.13 8.79
CA GLN A 64 -3.26 0.32 9.81
C GLN A 64 -2.20 -0.56 9.15
N LYS A 65 -0.91 -0.28 9.39
CA LYS A 65 0.21 -1.07 8.86
C LYS A 65 0.13 -2.51 9.36
N GLU A 66 0.06 -3.46 8.43
CA GLU A 66 -0.08 -4.88 8.75
C GLU A 66 1.23 -5.66 8.61
N LYS A 67 2.01 -5.37 7.57
CA LYS A 67 3.28 -6.04 7.30
C LYS A 67 4.19 -5.17 6.43
N THR A 68 5.45 -5.12 6.82
CA THR A 68 6.52 -4.56 5.98
C THR A 68 7.04 -5.63 5.02
N MET A 69 7.11 -5.31 3.74
CA MET A 69 7.63 -6.18 2.68
C MET A 69 9.10 -5.91 2.39
N ALA A 70 9.51 -4.64 2.53
CA ALA A 70 10.88 -4.16 2.45
C ALA A 70 10.99 -2.92 3.34
N GLU A 71 12.10 -2.77 4.04
CA GLU A 71 12.36 -1.65 4.95
C GLU A 71 13.75 -1.10 4.69
N ASN A 72 13.89 0.22 4.68
CA ASN A 72 15.16 0.91 4.44
C ASN A 72 15.96 0.36 3.24
N ALA A 73 15.27 0.05 2.14
CA ALA A 73 15.86 -0.63 1.00
C ALA A 73 16.04 0.29 -0.22
N SER A 74 16.75 -0.19 -1.24
CA SER A 74 16.76 0.49 -2.53
C SER A 74 15.37 0.51 -3.15
N PHE A 75 15.09 1.53 -3.97
CA PHE A 75 13.82 1.67 -4.69
C PHE A 75 13.43 0.38 -5.42
N ASN A 76 14.34 -0.17 -6.23
CA ASN A 76 14.08 -1.34 -7.07
C ASN A 76 13.71 -2.56 -6.23
N TYR A 77 14.38 -2.76 -5.09
CA TYR A 77 14.07 -3.88 -4.21
C TYR A 77 12.69 -3.70 -3.58
N ALA A 78 12.41 -2.55 -2.96
CA ALA A 78 11.14 -2.28 -2.33
C ALA A 78 9.97 -2.37 -3.32
N PHE A 79 10.14 -1.81 -4.51
CA PHE A 79 9.15 -1.88 -5.59
C PHE A 79 8.93 -3.32 -6.07
N SER A 80 9.98 -4.11 -6.25
CA SER A 80 9.85 -5.53 -6.65
C SER A 80 9.05 -6.33 -5.63
N ARG A 81 9.35 -6.17 -4.32
CA ARG A 81 8.62 -6.89 -3.25
C ARG A 81 7.15 -6.52 -3.22
N LEU A 82 6.83 -5.24 -3.42
CA LEU A 82 5.45 -4.77 -3.51
C LEU A 82 4.76 -5.33 -4.76
N LYS A 83 5.41 -5.28 -5.91
CA LYS A 83 4.87 -5.82 -7.17
C LYS A 83 4.56 -7.31 -7.07
N ASP A 84 5.47 -8.11 -6.50
CA ASP A 84 5.27 -9.54 -6.29
C ASP A 84 4.01 -9.80 -5.44
N TYR A 85 3.84 -9.02 -4.37
CA TYR A 85 2.65 -9.10 -3.52
C TYR A 85 1.37 -8.72 -4.27
N VAL A 86 1.38 -7.64 -5.03
CA VAL A 86 0.22 -7.20 -5.84
C VAL A 86 -0.18 -8.28 -6.85
N VAL A 87 0.81 -8.88 -7.54
CA VAL A 87 0.57 -9.96 -8.50
C VAL A 87 -0.01 -11.20 -7.82
N TRP A 88 0.59 -11.63 -6.71
CA TRP A 88 0.08 -12.73 -5.90
C TRP A 88 -1.35 -12.48 -5.45
N PHE A 89 -1.65 -11.31 -4.88
CA PHE A 89 -2.97 -10.97 -4.34
C PHE A 89 -4.05 -10.94 -5.42
N LYS A 90 -3.73 -10.38 -6.60
CA LYS A 90 -4.66 -10.35 -7.74
C LYS A 90 -4.84 -11.74 -8.36
N GLY A 91 -3.79 -12.57 -8.37
CA GLY A 91 -3.84 -13.95 -8.87
C GLY A 91 -4.59 -14.91 -7.95
N SER A 92 -4.42 -14.76 -6.63
CA SER A 92 -5.09 -15.61 -5.63
C SER A 92 -6.59 -15.37 -5.53
N ARG A 93 -7.08 -14.22 -6.01
CA ARG A 93 -8.51 -13.86 -6.07
C ARG A 93 -9.28 -14.44 -7.26
N ARG A 94 -8.58 -15.04 -8.22
CA ARG A 94 -9.18 -15.64 -9.43
C ARG A 94 -9.41 -17.15 -9.31
N LYS A 95 -9.14 -17.74 -8.14
CA LYS A 95 -9.48 -19.11 -7.79
C LYS A 95 -10.60 -19.10 -6.76
#